data_AF-A0A7K0ZKF1-F1
#
_entry.id   AF-A0A7K0ZKF1-F1
#
_cell.length_a   1.000
_cell.length_b   1.000
_cell.length_c   1.000
_cell.angle_alpha   90.00
_cell.angle_beta   90.00
_cell.angle_gamma   90.00
#
_symmetry.space_group_name_H-M   'P 1'
#
loop_
_entity.id
_entity.type
_entity.pdbx_description
1 polymer ?
#
loop_
_entity_poly.entity_id
_entity_poly.type
_entity_poly.pdbx_seq_one_letter_code
_entity_poly.pdbx_strand_id
1 'polypeptide(L)'
;MNRKLAGALVAASDRNWTGAVLARDKKTGSEASVYLYEGGIYSLELDDYEPSFVSRLIAAGHIDAARLASVRPSLDRETANHMVGRIVVDCGWISVDRLAEYHREYLLAGLGAVLRRQSLRIRESKNEITSRFCILPSGIGELVSEIEIRQMQLDRAASALAGSRHAGSCVLRVMRSTAGVSNGSPELDAFMRAVDGVRSVDEVAAMCGFTRAEA
;
A
#
# COMPACT_ATOMS: atom_id res chain seq x y z
N MET A 1 -13.23 4.79 12.04
CA MET A 1 -13.43 3.69 11.06
C MET A 1 -14.86 3.71 10.52
N ASN A 2 -15.04 3.45 9.22
CA ASN A 2 -16.31 3.39 8.52
C ASN A 2 -17.02 2.08 8.83
N ARG A 3 -17.96 2.13 9.79
CA ARG A 3 -18.71 0.94 10.24
C ARG A 3 -19.56 0.30 9.15
N LYS A 4 -20.01 1.08 8.16
CA LYS A 4 -20.85 0.55 7.08
C LYS A 4 -20.05 -0.34 6.14
N LEU A 5 -18.84 0.09 5.76
CA LEU A 5 -17.95 -0.73 4.96
C LEU A 5 -17.48 -1.96 5.74
N ALA A 6 -17.03 -1.78 6.98
CA ALA A 6 -16.63 -2.90 7.84
C ALA A 6 -17.75 -3.94 7.98
N GLY A 7 -19.00 -3.50 8.21
CA GLY A 7 -20.15 -4.39 8.29
C GLY A 7 -20.48 -5.11 6.98
N ALA A 8 -20.32 -4.44 5.82
CA ALA A 8 -20.51 -5.09 4.52
C ALA A 8 -19.45 -6.16 4.26
N LEU A 9 -18.19 -5.88 4.60
CA LEU A 9 -17.10 -6.84 4.49
C LEU A 9 -17.37 -8.05 5.40
N VAL A 10 -17.70 -7.83 6.68
CA VAL A 10 -18.01 -8.91 7.63
C VAL A 10 -19.17 -9.77 7.13
N ALA A 11 -20.26 -9.15 6.65
CA ALA A 11 -21.41 -9.89 6.11
C ALA A 11 -21.05 -10.73 4.87
N ALA A 12 -20.10 -10.27 4.05
CA ALA A 12 -19.59 -11.05 2.93
C ALA A 12 -18.71 -12.22 3.42
N SER A 13 -17.88 -12.00 4.44
CA SER A 13 -17.09 -13.07 5.07
C SER A 13 -17.95 -14.16 5.69
N ASP A 14 -18.98 -13.80 6.46
CA ASP A 14 -19.86 -14.77 7.14
C ASP A 14 -20.60 -15.70 6.17
N ARG A 15 -20.68 -15.31 4.89
CA ARG A 15 -21.33 -16.07 3.81
C ARG A 15 -20.35 -16.83 2.91
N ASN A 16 -19.06 -16.87 3.27
CA ASN A 16 -17.98 -17.41 2.42
C ASN A 16 -18.03 -16.84 0.99
N TRP A 17 -18.28 -15.55 0.87
CA TRP A 17 -18.56 -14.91 -0.40
C TRP A 17 -17.31 -14.66 -1.24
N THR A 18 -17.45 -14.76 -2.56
CA THR A 18 -16.41 -14.43 -3.54
C THR A 18 -16.90 -13.33 -4.49
N GLY A 19 -16.11 -12.26 -4.62
CA GLY A 19 -16.45 -11.08 -5.42
C GLY A 19 -15.70 -9.84 -4.96
N ALA A 20 -16.19 -8.66 -5.35
CA ALA A 20 -15.66 -7.36 -4.96
C ALA A 20 -16.68 -6.49 -4.22
N VAL A 21 -16.30 -5.95 -3.06
CA VAL A 21 -17.03 -4.87 -2.40
C VAL A 21 -16.49 -3.54 -2.90
N LEU A 22 -17.31 -2.86 -3.70
CA LEU A 22 -16.99 -1.57 -4.31
C LEU A 22 -17.41 -0.44 -3.37
N ALA A 23 -16.47 0.41 -2.98
CA ALA A 23 -16.68 1.54 -2.09
C ALA A 23 -16.28 2.84 -2.80
N ARG A 24 -17.28 3.64 -3.16
CA ARG A 24 -17.07 4.96 -3.79
C ARG A 24 -17.22 6.09 -2.78
N ASP A 25 -16.22 6.95 -2.69
CA ASP A 25 -16.31 8.19 -1.92
C ASP A 25 -17.26 9.17 -2.61
N LYS A 26 -18.28 9.63 -1.88
CA LYS A 26 -19.32 10.51 -2.44
C LYS A 26 -18.85 11.92 -2.73
N LYS A 27 -17.77 12.38 -2.07
CA LYS A 27 -17.25 13.74 -2.22
C LYS A 27 -16.22 13.81 -3.35
N THR A 28 -15.26 12.89 -3.33
CA THR A 28 -14.15 12.91 -4.30
C THR A 28 -14.44 12.07 -5.54
N GLY A 29 -15.41 11.16 -5.47
CA GLY A 29 -15.73 10.24 -6.56
C GLY A 29 -14.77 9.04 -6.66
N SER A 30 -13.66 9.05 -5.91
CA SER A 30 -12.65 7.98 -5.86
C SER A 30 -13.26 6.66 -5.42
N GLU A 31 -12.93 5.60 -6.15
CA GLU A 31 -13.41 4.25 -5.96
C GLU A 31 -12.35 3.37 -5.29
N ALA A 32 -12.85 2.32 -4.63
CA ALA A 32 -12.05 1.29 -4.01
C ALA A 32 -12.75 -0.05 -4.24
N SER A 33 -12.02 -1.05 -4.70
CA SER A 33 -12.51 -2.41 -4.92
C SER A 33 -11.81 -3.33 -3.93
N VAL A 34 -12.54 -3.80 -2.92
CA VAL A 34 -12.04 -4.77 -1.95
C VAL A 34 -12.41 -6.17 -2.44
N TYR A 35 -11.43 -6.99 -2.79
CA TYR A 35 -11.67 -8.31 -3.36
C TYR A 35 -11.64 -9.40 -2.30
N LEU A 36 -12.68 -10.23 -2.30
CA LEU A 36 -12.87 -11.34 -1.39
C LEU A 36 -12.90 -12.67 -2.16
N TYR A 37 -12.30 -13.69 -1.55
CA TYR A 37 -12.34 -15.07 -2.01
C TYR A 37 -12.68 -15.97 -0.82
N GLU A 38 -13.79 -16.69 -0.92
CA GLU A 38 -14.31 -17.57 0.15
C GLU A 38 -14.39 -16.86 1.52
N GLY A 39 -14.79 -15.58 1.49
CA GLY A 39 -14.94 -14.74 2.68
C GLY A 39 -13.66 -14.05 3.18
N GLY A 40 -12.48 -14.44 2.71
CA GLY A 40 -11.22 -13.77 3.04
C GLY A 40 -10.88 -12.64 2.06
N ILE A 41 -10.32 -11.54 2.54
CA ILE A 41 -9.82 -10.45 1.68
C ILE A 41 -8.46 -10.87 1.11
N TYR A 42 -8.28 -10.78 -0.21
CA TYR A 42 -7.04 -11.18 -0.87
C TYR A 42 -6.38 -10.08 -1.71
N SER A 43 -7.12 -9.02 -2.05
CA SER A 43 -6.58 -7.87 -2.79
C SER A 43 -7.45 -6.62 -2.58
N LEU A 44 -6.87 -5.47 -2.88
CA LEU A 44 -7.53 -4.18 -2.86
C LEU A 44 -6.97 -3.31 -3.98
N GLU A 45 -7.87 -2.70 -4.73
CA GLU A 45 -7.54 -1.62 -5.67
C GLU A 45 -8.16 -0.33 -5.16
N LEU A 46 -7.38 0.74 -5.11
CA LEU A 46 -7.80 2.03 -4.57
C LEU A 46 -7.29 3.14 -5.49
N ASP A 47 -8.21 3.94 -6.03
CA ASP A 47 -7.86 5.06 -6.89
C ASP A 47 -6.89 6.00 -6.16
N ASP A 48 -5.86 6.47 -6.89
CA ASP A 48 -4.76 7.33 -6.40
C ASP A 48 -3.83 6.66 -5.36
N TYR A 49 -3.93 5.35 -5.15
CA TYR A 49 -3.11 4.57 -4.21
C TYR A 49 -2.41 3.38 -4.88
N GLU A 50 -2.27 3.38 -6.21
CA GLU A 50 -1.56 2.31 -6.90
C GLU A 50 -0.07 2.31 -6.49
N PRO A 51 0.44 1.22 -5.90
CA PRO A 51 1.83 1.16 -5.46
C PRO A 51 2.77 1.12 -6.67
N SER A 52 3.89 1.84 -6.60
CA SER A 52 4.99 1.64 -7.57
C SER A 52 5.92 0.55 -7.07
N PHE A 53 5.60 -0.71 -7.39
CA PHE A 53 6.34 -1.85 -6.86
C PHE A 53 7.79 -1.90 -7.37
N VAL A 54 8.04 -1.45 -8.60
CA VAL A 54 9.41 -1.26 -9.12
C VAL A 54 10.21 -0.30 -8.24
N SER A 55 9.65 0.88 -7.94
CA SER A 55 10.31 1.87 -7.08
C SER A 55 10.53 1.33 -5.67
N ARG A 56 9.60 0.52 -5.16
CA ARG A 56 9.74 -0.16 -3.86
C ARG A 56 10.93 -1.10 -3.84
N LEU A 57 11.07 -1.93 -4.87
CA LEU A 57 12.19 -2.87 -4.99
C LEU A 57 13.53 -2.16 -5.14
N ILE A 58 13.57 -1.01 -5.84
CA ILE A 58 14.77 -0.16 -5.92
C ILE A 58 15.10 0.43 -4.56
N ALA A 59 14.11 1.02 -3.88
CA ALA A 59 14.28 1.60 -2.56
C ALA A 59 14.77 0.57 -1.54
N ALA A 60 14.24 -0.65 -1.60
CA ALA A 60 14.67 -1.78 -0.77
C ALA A 60 16.04 -2.38 -1.15
N GLY A 61 16.64 -1.92 -2.25
CA GLY A 61 17.93 -2.43 -2.74
C GLY A 61 17.88 -3.83 -3.35
N HIS A 62 16.68 -4.36 -3.65
CA HIS A 62 16.51 -5.67 -4.28
C HIS A 62 16.84 -5.64 -5.79
N ILE A 63 16.56 -4.51 -6.44
CA ILE A 63 16.86 -4.29 -7.86
C ILE A 63 17.61 -2.98 -8.06
N ASP A 64 18.52 -2.94 -9.02
CA ASP A 64 19.20 -1.73 -9.47
C ASP A 64 18.80 -1.40 -10.91
N ALA A 65 19.32 -0.29 -11.45
CA ALA A 65 19.03 0.15 -12.80
C ALA A 65 19.45 -0.87 -13.87
N ALA A 66 20.52 -1.63 -13.64
CA ALA A 66 21.02 -2.63 -14.58
C ALA A 66 20.09 -3.85 -14.63
N ARG A 67 19.69 -4.37 -13.48
CA ARG A 67 18.69 -5.44 -13.34
C ARG A 67 17.35 -5.02 -13.95
N LEU A 68 16.86 -3.82 -13.64
CA LEU A 68 15.61 -3.33 -14.21
C LEU A 68 15.68 -3.24 -15.75
N ALA A 69 16.80 -2.74 -16.30
CA ALA A 69 16.99 -2.69 -17.74
C ALA A 69 16.95 -4.08 -18.41
N SER A 70 17.41 -5.12 -17.71
CA SER A 70 17.40 -6.50 -18.22
C SER A 70 15.99 -7.11 -18.32
N VAL A 71 15.05 -6.68 -17.48
CA VAL A 71 13.67 -7.19 -17.46
C VAL A 71 12.68 -6.27 -18.17
N ARG A 72 13.06 -5.02 -18.43
CA ARG A 72 12.24 -4.02 -19.13
C ARG A 72 11.68 -4.50 -20.48
N PRO A 73 12.40 -5.30 -21.31
CA PRO A 73 11.84 -5.83 -22.55
C PRO A 73 10.68 -6.82 -22.34
N SER A 74 10.57 -7.41 -21.14
CA SER A 74 9.52 -8.37 -20.76
C SER A 74 8.32 -7.70 -20.07
N LEU A 75 8.37 -6.38 -19.85
CA LEU A 75 7.31 -5.61 -19.22
C LEU A 75 6.46 -4.93 -20.31
N ASP A 76 5.22 -5.37 -20.49
CA ASP A 76 4.27 -4.65 -21.33
C ASP A 76 3.78 -3.38 -20.62
N ARG A 77 3.54 -2.28 -21.35
CA ARG A 77 3.38 -0.93 -20.77
C ARG A 77 2.17 -0.79 -19.84
N GLU A 78 1.12 -1.58 -20.02
CA GLU A 78 -0.11 -1.51 -19.21
C GLU A 78 -0.10 -2.47 -17.99
N THR A 79 0.66 -3.57 -18.04
CA THR A 79 0.70 -4.63 -17.00
C THR A 79 2.02 -4.66 -16.20
N ALA A 80 2.99 -3.81 -16.57
CA ALA A 80 4.36 -3.81 -16.05
C ALA A 80 4.47 -3.88 -14.52
N ASN A 81 3.62 -3.16 -13.79
CA ASN A 81 3.86 -2.89 -12.38
C ASN A 81 3.47 -4.06 -11.44
N HIS A 82 2.49 -4.89 -11.81
CA HIS A 82 2.15 -6.09 -11.03
C HIS A 82 2.84 -7.35 -11.59
N MET A 83 3.14 -7.40 -12.90
CA MET A 83 3.91 -8.50 -13.48
C MET A 83 5.37 -8.53 -13.04
N VAL A 84 5.95 -7.37 -12.70
CA VAL A 84 7.34 -7.31 -12.26
C VAL A 84 7.60 -8.23 -11.06
N GLY A 85 6.63 -8.39 -10.15
CA GLY A 85 6.76 -9.26 -8.99
C GLY A 85 7.06 -10.72 -9.35
N ARG A 86 6.34 -11.26 -10.34
CA ARG A 86 6.63 -12.60 -10.84
C ARG A 86 8.02 -12.68 -11.46
N ILE A 87 8.39 -11.71 -12.29
CA ILE A 87 9.69 -11.72 -12.98
C ILE A 87 10.84 -11.67 -11.99
N VAL A 88 10.77 -10.82 -10.96
CA VAL A 88 11.87 -10.71 -9.98
C VAL A 88 11.97 -11.93 -9.08
N VAL A 89 10.88 -12.66 -8.85
CA VAL A 89 10.88 -13.97 -8.20
C VAL A 89 11.49 -15.03 -9.13
N ASP A 90 11.08 -15.08 -10.39
CA ASP A 90 11.60 -16.03 -11.39
C ASP A 90 13.11 -15.83 -11.62
N CYS A 91 13.61 -14.59 -11.52
CA CYS A 91 15.04 -14.27 -11.55
C CYS A 91 15.78 -14.53 -10.22
N GLY A 92 15.08 -14.91 -9.16
CA GLY A 92 15.65 -15.18 -7.84
C GLY A 92 16.13 -13.95 -7.07
N TRP A 93 15.65 -12.74 -7.41
CA TRP A 93 16.07 -11.49 -6.76
C TRP A 93 15.34 -11.25 -5.44
N ILE A 94 14.11 -11.76 -5.31
CA ILE A 94 13.35 -11.81 -4.07
C ILE A 94 12.67 -13.18 -3.93
N SER A 95 12.32 -13.58 -2.70
CA SER A 95 11.50 -14.77 -2.46
C SER A 95 10.01 -14.50 -2.67
N VAL A 96 9.23 -15.57 -2.85
CA VAL A 96 7.75 -15.50 -2.87
C VAL A 96 7.22 -14.92 -1.57
N ASP A 97 7.78 -15.31 -0.42
CA ASP A 97 7.39 -14.80 0.89
C ASP A 97 7.59 -13.29 0.98
N ARG A 98 8.72 -12.79 0.49
CA ARG A 98 9.02 -11.35 0.47
C ARG A 98 8.08 -10.58 -0.45
N LEU A 99 7.71 -11.15 -1.60
CA LEU A 99 6.70 -10.57 -2.49
C LEU A 99 5.33 -10.49 -1.77
N ALA A 100 4.94 -11.56 -1.08
CA ALA A 100 3.68 -11.61 -0.32
C ALA A 100 3.65 -10.59 0.83
N GLU A 101 4.78 -10.38 1.51
CA GLU A 101 4.92 -9.31 2.51
C GLU A 101 4.63 -7.94 1.91
N TYR A 102 5.23 -7.58 0.77
CA TYR A 102 4.96 -6.28 0.13
C TYR A 102 3.49 -6.12 -0.28
N HIS A 103 2.88 -7.16 -0.87
CA HIS A 103 1.46 -7.11 -1.22
C HIS A 103 0.57 -6.96 0.03
N ARG A 104 0.91 -7.63 1.13
CA ARG A 104 0.20 -7.49 2.41
C ARG A 104 0.29 -6.06 2.94
N GLU A 105 1.47 -5.44 2.88
CA GLU A 105 1.65 -4.04 3.29
C GLU A 105 0.75 -3.09 2.48
N TYR A 106 0.71 -3.26 1.15
CA TYR A 106 -0.17 -2.45 0.29
C TYR A 106 -1.65 -2.67 0.59
N LEU A 107 -2.05 -3.92 0.82
CA LEU A 107 -3.41 -4.26 1.21
C LEU A 107 -3.80 -3.56 2.52
N LEU A 108 -2.97 -3.66 3.56
CA LEU A 108 -3.25 -3.08 4.88
C LEU A 108 -3.28 -1.55 4.83
N ALA A 109 -2.34 -0.94 4.13
CA ALA A 109 -2.27 0.51 3.97
C ALA A 109 -3.51 1.04 3.22
N GLY A 110 -3.85 0.44 2.08
CA GLY A 110 -5.01 0.82 1.30
C GLY A 110 -6.32 0.54 2.06
N LEU A 111 -6.47 -0.63 2.69
CA LEU A 111 -7.70 -0.99 3.40
C LEU A 111 -7.94 -0.05 4.57
N GLY A 112 -6.88 0.29 5.31
CA GLY A 112 -6.91 1.32 6.34
C GLY A 112 -7.36 2.67 5.79
N ALA A 113 -6.85 3.10 4.64
CA ALA A 113 -7.26 4.35 4.00
C ALA A 113 -8.75 4.35 3.61
N VAL A 114 -9.25 3.28 2.98
CA VAL A 114 -10.67 3.17 2.61
C VAL A 114 -11.55 3.15 3.86
N LEU A 115 -11.18 2.38 4.88
CA LEU A 115 -11.91 2.30 6.15
C LEU A 115 -11.93 3.63 6.92
N ARG A 116 -11.06 4.59 6.62
CA ARG A 116 -11.11 5.94 7.22
C ARG A 116 -12.04 6.91 6.47
N ARG A 117 -12.48 6.59 5.24
CA ARG A 117 -13.37 7.47 4.46
C ARG A 117 -14.73 7.64 5.13
N GLN A 118 -15.21 8.88 5.25
CA GLN A 118 -16.42 9.18 6.02
C GLN A 118 -17.72 8.92 5.26
N SER A 119 -17.72 9.10 3.94
CA SER A 119 -18.96 9.08 3.13
C SER A 119 -18.81 8.16 1.93
N LEU A 120 -19.16 6.89 2.13
CA LEU A 120 -19.05 5.85 1.10
C LEU A 120 -20.42 5.43 0.56
N ARG A 121 -20.51 5.25 -0.76
CA ARG A 121 -21.53 4.42 -1.40
C ARG A 121 -20.92 3.04 -1.61
N ILE A 122 -21.58 2.02 -1.06
CA ILE A 122 -21.11 0.63 -1.13
C ILE A 122 -22.00 -0.15 -2.09
N ARG A 123 -21.38 -0.98 -2.92
CA ARG A 123 -22.03 -1.95 -3.80
C ARG A 123 -21.25 -3.26 -3.74
N GLU A 124 -21.95 -4.37 -3.92
CA GLU A 124 -21.34 -5.69 -4.02
C GLU A 124 -21.41 -6.14 -5.48
N SER A 125 -20.31 -6.73 -5.95
CA SER A 125 -20.18 -7.29 -7.29
C SER A 125 -19.77 -8.75 -7.17
N LYS A 126 -20.71 -9.66 -7.46
CA LYS A 126 -20.50 -11.09 -7.27
C LYS A 126 -19.59 -11.65 -8.37
N ASN A 127 -18.69 -12.54 -8.00
CA ASN A 127 -17.72 -13.19 -8.91
C ASN A 127 -16.73 -12.24 -9.60
N GLU A 128 -16.63 -10.98 -9.16
CA GLU A 128 -15.59 -10.08 -9.62
C GLU A 128 -14.24 -10.46 -8.95
N ILE A 129 -13.21 -10.64 -9.77
CA ILE A 129 -11.89 -11.11 -9.34
C ILE A 129 -10.78 -10.25 -9.95
N THR A 130 -9.62 -10.24 -9.30
CA THR A 130 -8.40 -9.57 -9.76
C THR A 130 -7.20 -10.49 -9.61
N SER A 131 -6.16 -10.24 -10.40
CA SER A 131 -4.83 -10.86 -10.26
C SER A 131 -3.76 -9.86 -9.82
N ARG A 132 -4.15 -8.65 -9.41
CA ARG A 132 -3.25 -7.57 -9.03
C ARG A 132 -2.97 -7.61 -7.54
N PHE A 133 -1.68 -7.56 -7.17
CA PHE A 133 -1.18 -7.45 -5.79
C PHE A 133 -1.86 -8.40 -4.79
N CYS A 134 -2.07 -9.66 -5.20
CA CYS A 134 -2.80 -10.63 -4.40
C CYS A 134 -1.95 -11.19 -3.26
N ILE A 135 -2.62 -11.49 -2.14
CA ILE A 135 -2.12 -12.31 -1.04
C ILE A 135 -3.02 -13.53 -0.85
N LEU A 136 -2.66 -14.42 0.08
CA LEU A 136 -3.59 -15.46 0.54
C LEU A 136 -4.80 -14.79 1.24
N PRO A 137 -6.04 -15.26 0.98
CA PRO A 137 -7.24 -14.72 1.60
C PRO A 137 -7.09 -14.66 3.12
N SER A 138 -7.24 -13.46 3.68
CA SER A 138 -7.04 -13.17 5.10
C SER A 138 -8.35 -12.77 5.77
N GLY A 139 -8.51 -13.14 7.05
CA GLY A 139 -9.69 -12.84 7.82
C GLY A 139 -9.88 -11.33 8.04
N ILE A 140 -11.12 -10.85 7.89
CA ILE A 140 -11.41 -9.41 8.02
C ILE A 140 -11.10 -8.90 9.43
N GLY A 141 -11.46 -9.67 10.45
CA GLY A 141 -11.21 -9.30 11.85
C GLY A 141 -9.72 -9.08 12.12
N GLU A 142 -8.88 -10.00 11.64
CA GLU A 142 -7.42 -9.91 11.78
C GLU A 142 -6.84 -8.68 11.08
N LEU A 143 -7.24 -8.45 9.82
CA LEU A 143 -6.78 -7.29 9.05
C LEU A 143 -7.22 -5.98 9.70
N VAL A 144 -8.46 -5.89 10.17
CA VAL A 144 -8.99 -4.70 10.86
C VAL A 144 -8.23 -4.44 12.17
N SER A 145 -8.00 -5.47 12.99
CA SER A 145 -7.22 -5.33 14.22
C SER A 145 -5.78 -4.89 13.93
N GLU A 146 -5.14 -5.43 12.89
CA GLU A 146 -3.80 -5.02 12.49
C GLU A 146 -3.75 -3.56 12.03
N ILE A 147 -4.74 -3.11 11.25
CA ILE A 147 -4.89 -1.71 10.83
C ILE A 147 -5.07 -0.79 12.05
N GLU A 148 -5.87 -1.18 13.03
CA GLU A 148 -6.08 -0.40 14.25
C GLU A 148 -4.79 -0.25 15.08
N ILE A 149 -4.01 -1.33 15.23
CA ILE A 149 -2.72 -1.31 15.91
C ILE A 149 -1.73 -0.38 15.18
N ARG A 150 -1.62 -0.52 13.85
CA ARG A 150 -0.76 0.33 13.02
C ARG A 150 -1.14 1.80 13.16
N GLN A 151 -2.43 2.12 13.09
CA GLN A 151 -2.91 3.49 13.26
C GLN A 151 -2.56 4.05 14.64
N MET A 152 -2.72 3.26 15.70
CA MET A 152 -2.36 3.68 17.06
C MET A 152 -0.87 4.03 17.17
N GLN A 153 0.00 3.24 16.51
CA GLN A 153 1.44 3.52 16.49
C GLN A 153 1.77 4.80 15.71
N LEU A 154 1.13 4.99 14.55
CA LEU A 154 1.27 6.21 13.75
C LEU A 154 0.79 7.45 14.50
N ASP A 155 -0.36 7.39 15.16
CA ASP A 155 -0.92 8.51 15.94
C ASP A 155 0.01 8.89 17.11
N ARG A 156 0.63 7.90 17.76
CA ARG A 156 1.64 8.13 18.81
C ARG A 156 2.90 8.81 18.26
N ALA A 157 3.40 8.35 17.11
CA ALA A 157 4.55 8.95 16.46
C ALA A 157 4.26 10.38 15.97
N ALA A 158 3.09 10.59 15.36
CA ALA A 158 2.63 11.91 14.90
C ALA A 158 2.46 12.88 16.06
N SER A 159 1.98 12.42 17.23
CA SER A 159 1.86 13.24 18.44
C SER A 159 3.22 13.72 18.98
N ALA A 160 4.30 13.00 18.68
CA ALA A 160 5.66 13.42 19.03
C ALA A 160 6.26 14.44 18.04
N LEU A 161 5.65 14.61 16.86
CA LEU A 161 6.05 15.62 15.88
C LEU A 161 5.35 16.95 16.20
N ALA A 162 6.12 18.04 16.23
CA ALA A 162 5.58 19.37 16.52
C ALA A 162 4.69 19.86 15.35
N GLY A 163 3.40 19.53 15.42
CA GLY A 163 2.35 20.06 14.56
C GLY A 163 1.66 19.00 13.70
N SER A 164 0.33 19.00 13.74
CA SER A 164 -0.51 18.24 12.81
C SER A 164 -0.37 18.82 11.40
N ARG A 165 0.49 18.24 10.57
CA ARG A 165 0.60 18.58 9.14
C ARG A 165 0.20 17.37 8.30
N HIS A 166 -0.63 17.61 7.28
CA HIS A 166 -0.97 16.56 6.31
C HIS A 166 0.28 16.22 5.48
N ALA A 167 0.50 14.95 5.17
CA ALA A 167 1.67 14.48 4.42
C ALA A 167 1.83 15.21 3.06
N GLY A 168 0.72 15.42 2.33
CA GLY A 168 0.71 16.18 1.07
C GLY A 168 1.04 17.68 1.16
N SER A 169 1.13 18.27 2.36
CA SER A 169 1.60 19.65 2.56
C SER A 169 2.84 19.73 3.45
N CYS A 170 3.34 18.60 3.93
CA CYS A 170 4.53 18.51 4.75
C CYS A 170 5.75 18.39 3.84
N VAL A 171 6.75 19.26 4.02
CA VAL A 171 8.03 19.20 3.31
C VAL A 171 9.11 18.89 4.32
N LEU A 172 9.83 17.78 4.12
CA LEU A 172 10.95 17.40 4.96
C LEU A 172 12.21 18.12 4.52
N ARG A 173 13.05 18.48 5.49
CA ARG A 173 14.40 19.01 5.23
C ARG A 173 15.39 18.17 5.99
N VAL A 174 16.49 17.79 5.32
CA VAL A 174 17.58 17.07 5.96
C VAL A 174 18.26 18.01 6.93
N MET A 175 18.07 17.79 8.24
CA MET A 175 18.89 18.41 9.26
C MET A 175 20.14 17.54 9.46
N ARG A 176 21.32 18.16 9.46
CA ARG A 176 22.56 17.48 9.84
C ARG A 176 22.49 17.16 11.34
N SER A 177 21.92 16.00 11.65
CA SER A 177 21.93 15.43 12.99
C SER A 177 23.31 14.87 13.29
N THR A 178 23.86 15.19 14.46
CA THR A 178 25.02 14.50 15.05
C THR A 178 24.62 13.20 15.75
N ALA A 179 23.31 12.94 15.91
CA ALA A 179 22.82 11.67 16.41
C ALA A 179 22.98 10.63 15.30
N GLY A 180 23.88 9.67 15.52
CA GLY A 180 24.06 8.53 14.64
C GLY A 180 22.76 7.74 14.56
N VAL A 181 22.03 7.89 13.46
CA VAL A 181 20.96 6.95 13.09
C VAL A 181 21.67 5.65 12.75
N SER A 182 21.79 4.82 13.78
CA SER A 182 22.56 3.59 13.73
C SER A 182 21.67 2.54 13.07
N ASN A 183 22.06 2.09 11.87
CA ASN A 183 21.38 1.08 11.03
C ASN A 183 20.09 1.57 10.33
N GLY A 184 20.24 2.44 9.32
CA GLY A 184 19.16 2.69 8.37
C GLY A 184 18.89 1.47 7.50
N SER A 185 17.62 1.15 7.23
CA SER A 185 17.27 0.20 6.19
C SER A 185 17.56 0.81 4.81
N PRO A 186 17.76 0.00 3.75
CA PRO A 186 17.89 0.51 2.39
C PRO A 186 16.75 1.45 1.99
N GLU A 187 15.52 1.13 2.40
CA GLU A 187 14.33 1.96 2.16
C GLU A 187 14.43 3.32 2.86
N LEU A 188 14.94 3.37 4.10
CA LEU A 188 15.15 4.62 4.82
C LEU A 188 16.24 5.46 4.14
N ASP A 189 17.32 4.83 3.70
CA ASP A 189 18.40 5.51 2.97
C ASP A 189 17.92 6.04 1.60
N ALA A 190 17.06 5.30 0.91
CA ALA A 190 16.41 5.75 -0.32
C ALA A 190 15.47 6.94 -0.06
N PHE A 191 14.65 6.86 0.99
CA PHE A 191 13.75 7.94 1.40
C PHE A 191 14.54 9.21 1.76
N MET A 192 15.59 9.09 2.58
CA MET A 192 16.43 10.23 2.97
C MET A 192 17.17 10.86 1.78
N ARG A 193 17.56 10.07 0.77
CA ARG A 193 18.15 10.59 -0.49
C ARG A 193 17.13 11.31 -1.37
N ALA A 194 15.86 10.95 -1.30
CA ALA A 194 14.79 11.58 -2.06
C ALA A 194 14.29 12.90 -1.44
N VAL A 195 14.55 13.14 -0.15
CA VAL A 195 14.23 14.41 0.52
C VAL A 195 15.10 15.55 -0.03
N ASP A 196 14.46 16.48 -0.74
CA ASP A 196 15.12 17.63 -1.40
C ASP A 196 14.77 18.99 -0.77
N GLY A 197 13.87 19.03 0.21
CA GLY A 197 13.40 20.28 0.83
C GLY A 197 12.39 21.08 0.02
N VAL A 198 11.88 20.51 -1.08
CA VAL A 198 10.89 21.11 -2.00
C VAL A 198 9.65 20.24 -2.12
N ARG A 199 9.81 18.94 -2.35
CA ARG A 199 8.71 17.98 -2.51
C ARG A 199 8.02 17.67 -1.18
N SER A 200 6.73 17.40 -1.25
CA SER A 200 5.93 16.92 -0.13
C SER A 200 6.30 15.49 0.28
N VAL A 201 5.93 15.09 1.50
CA VAL A 201 6.11 13.71 1.98
C VAL A 201 5.41 12.71 1.06
N ASP A 202 4.19 13.03 0.58
CA ASP A 202 3.44 12.19 -0.37
C ASP A 202 4.27 11.93 -1.65
N GLU A 203 4.89 12.96 -2.21
CA GLU A 203 5.69 12.85 -3.43
C GLU A 203 6.98 12.05 -3.21
N VAL A 204 7.66 12.27 -2.08
CA VAL A 204 8.87 11.53 -1.71
C VAL A 204 8.55 10.05 -1.46
N ALA A 205 7.45 9.76 -0.78
CA ALA A 205 6.97 8.39 -0.53
C ALA A 205 6.63 7.67 -1.85
N ALA A 206 5.91 8.34 -2.75
CA ALA A 206 5.58 7.81 -4.07
C ALA A 206 6.85 7.49 -4.90
N MET A 207 7.88 8.37 -4.85
CA MET A 207 9.17 8.12 -5.50
C MET A 207 9.87 6.86 -4.97
N CYS A 208 9.68 6.53 -3.69
CA CYS A 208 10.24 5.34 -3.07
C CYS A 208 9.30 4.11 -3.13
N GLY A 209 8.20 4.20 -3.88
CA GLY A 209 7.26 3.10 -4.09
C GLY A 209 6.36 2.78 -2.90
N PHE A 210 6.27 3.68 -1.92
CA PHE A 210 5.27 3.65 -0.86
C PHE A 210 3.93 4.15 -1.41
N THR A 211 2.83 3.63 -0.89
CA THR A 211 1.50 4.19 -1.13
C THR A 211 1.31 5.48 -0.34
N ARG A 212 0.37 6.33 -0.75
CA ARG A 212 -0.02 7.52 0.01
C ARG A 212 -0.55 7.21 1.42
N ALA A 213 -0.96 5.97 1.68
CA ALA A 213 -1.38 5.53 3.00
C ALA A 213 -0.20 5.23 3.94
N GLU A 214 0.96 4.91 3.37
CA GLU A 214 2.21 4.68 4.10
C GLU A 214 2.99 5.98 4.34
N ALA A 215 2.72 7.04 3.57
CA ALA A 215 3.33 8.36 3.65
C ALA A 215 2.86 9.16 4.89
#